data_AF-A0A6H2C6T1-F1
#
_entry.id   AF-A0A6H2C6T1-F1
#
_cell.length_a   1.000
_cell.length_b   1.000
_cell.length_c   1.000
_cell.angle_alpha   90.00
_cell.angle_beta   90.00
_cell.angle_gamma   90.00
#
_symmetry.space_group_name_H-M   'P 1'
#
loop_
_entity.id
_entity.type
_entity.pdbx_description
1 polymer ?
#
loop_
_entity_poly.entity_id
_entity_poly.type
_entity_poly.pdbx_seq_one_letter_code
_entity_poly.pdbx_strand_id
1 'polypeptide(L)' 'MPYLAKILLYPIKSLDGIEVEKATILDRGALEYDREFAFFDAENKFVNVDTPRSKETGILCSKI' A
#
# COMPACT_ATOMS: atom_id res chain seq x y z
N MET A 1 24.26 17.99 -8.21
CA MET A 1 24.01 16.64 -8.76
C MET A 1 22.77 16.09 -8.08
N PRO A 2 21.82 15.49 -8.80
CA PRO A 2 20.70 14.80 -8.17
C PRO A 2 21.22 13.59 -7.37
N TYR A 3 20.58 13.29 -6.26
CA TYR A 3 20.84 12.10 -5.44
C TYR A 3 19.51 11.52 -4.95
N LEU A 4 19.48 10.21 -4.69
CA LEU A 4 18.32 9.55 -4.10
C LEU A 4 18.32 9.83 -2.59
N ALA A 5 17.36 10.63 -2.13
CA ALA A 5 17.30 11.03 -0.73
C ALA A 5 16.70 9.95 0.19
N LYS A 6 15.72 9.19 -0.31
CA LYS A 6 15.03 8.11 0.43
C LYS A 6 14.27 7.20 -0.52
N ILE A 7 13.98 5.99 -0.06
CA ILE A 7 13.04 5.06 -0.69
C ILE A 7 11.92 4.78 0.32
N LEU A 8 10.67 4.99 -0.10
CA LEU A 8 9.49 4.67 0.70
C LEU A 8 8.69 3.61 -0.04
N LEU A 9 8.40 2.51 0.64
CA LEU A 9 7.43 1.51 0.18
C LEU A 9 6.10 1.78 0.89
N TYR A 10 4.98 1.59 0.17
CA TYR A 10 3.63 1.66 0.74
C TYR A 10 2.97 0.29 0.63
N PRO A 11 3.35 -0.71 1.46
CA PRO A 11 2.91 -2.09 1.26
C PRO A 11 1.41 -2.26 1.42
N ILE A 12 0.78 -1.45 2.27
CA ILE A 12 -0.65 -1.47 2.50
C ILE A 12 -1.27 -0.19 1.93
N LYS A 13 -2.31 -0.35 1.13
CA LYS A 13 -3.03 0.77 0.53
C LYS A 13 -3.60 1.70 1.59
N SER A 14 -3.25 2.98 1.47
CA SER A 14 -3.73 4.09 2.31
C SER A 14 -3.13 4.16 3.72
N LEU A 15 -2.06 3.41 4.01
CA LEU A 15 -1.26 3.58 5.22
C LEU A 15 0.06 4.30 4.94
N ASP A 16 0.74 4.65 6.02
CA ASP A 16 2.05 5.29 5.95
C ASP A 16 3.10 4.40 5.30
N GLY A 17 4.04 5.06 4.62
CA GLY A 17 5.16 4.39 3.98
C GLY A 17 6.22 3.98 4.99
N ILE A 18 6.94 2.93 4.66
CA ILE A 18 8.10 2.46 5.42
C ILE A 18 9.35 2.84 4.63
N GLU A 19 10.29 3.51 5.29
CA GLU A 19 11.58 3.84 4.69
C GLU A 19 12.46 2.59 4.61
N VAL A 20 13.10 2.39 3.46
CA VAL A 20 14.01 1.28 3.21
C VAL A 20 15.30 1.76 2.58
N GLU A 21 16.40 1.06 2.85
CA GLU A 21 17.71 1.38 2.26
C GLU A 21 17.81 0.90 0.79
N LYS A 22 17.02 -0.11 0.41
CA LYS A 22 17.04 -0.74 -0.91
C LYS A 22 15.66 -1.25 -1.29
N ALA A 23 15.32 -1.18 -2.57
CA ALA A 23 14.14 -1.81 -3.16
C ALA A 23 14.49 -2.46 -4.52
N THR A 24 13.71 -3.46 -4.91
CA THR A 24 13.81 -4.11 -6.23
C THR A 24 12.83 -3.45 -7.19
N ILE A 25 13.28 -3.06 -8.38
CA ILE A 25 12.39 -2.63 -9.47
C ILE A 25 11.99 -3.88 -10.26
N LEU A 26 10.68 -4.12 -10.38
CA LEU A 26 10.11 -5.22 -11.16
C LEU A 26 10.09 -4.88 -12.66
N ASP A 27 9.89 -5.87 -13.51
CA ASP A 27 9.92 -5.75 -14.99
C ASP A 27 9.02 -4.64 -15.55
N ARG A 28 7.93 -4.29 -14.84
CA ARG A 28 6.98 -3.24 -15.24
C ARG A 28 7.24 -1.87 -14.59
N GLY A 29 8.35 -1.71 -13.86
CA GLY A 29 8.77 -0.47 -13.23
C GLY A 29 8.21 -0.21 -11.82
N ALA A 30 7.37 -1.11 -11.29
CA ALA A 30 6.91 -1.05 -9.91
C ALA A 30 8.03 -1.47 -8.94
N LEU A 31 7.96 -1.01 -7.69
CA LEU A 31 8.82 -1.53 -6.64
C LEU A 31 8.21 -2.81 -6.06
N GLU A 32 9.04 -3.81 -5.82
CA GLU A 32 8.66 -5.00 -5.06
C GLU A 32 8.13 -4.59 -3.68
N TYR A 33 7.04 -5.24 -3.24
CA TYR A 33 6.26 -4.94 -2.04
C TYR A 33 5.48 -3.63 -2.04
N ASP A 34 5.59 -2.76 -3.05
CA ASP A 34 4.75 -1.56 -3.10
C ASP A 34 3.30 -1.93 -3.45
N ARG A 35 2.35 -1.48 -2.62
CA ARG A 35 0.90 -1.74 -2.75
C ARG A 35 0.52 -3.23 -2.84
N GLU A 36 1.20 -4.09 -2.09
CA GLU A 36 0.90 -5.52 -2.07
C GLU A 36 -0.43 -5.87 -1.38
N PHE A 37 -0.89 -5.05 -0.44
CA PHE A 37 -2.09 -5.29 0.36
C PHE A 37 -3.09 -4.14 0.27
N ALA A 38 -4.37 -4.47 0.46
CA ALA A 38 -5.43 -3.50 0.63
C ALA A 38 -6.48 -3.95 1.64
N PHE A 39 -7.26 -2.98 2.12
CA PHE A 39 -8.41 -3.22 2.97
C PHE A 39 -9.67 -3.45 2.13
N PHE A 40 -10.47 -4.42 2.55
CA PHE A 40 -11.73 -4.79 1.92
C PHE A 40 -12.86 -4.80 2.94
N ASP A 41 -14.04 -4.34 2.52
CA ASP A 41 -15.26 -4.47 3.31
C ASP A 41 -15.89 -5.87 3.17
N ALA A 42 -17.00 -6.10 3.88
CA ALA A 42 -17.72 -7.37 3.84
C ALA A 42 -18.30 -7.73 2.45
N GLU A 43 -18.40 -6.76 1.54
CA GLU A 43 -18.81 -6.96 0.14
C GLU A 43 -17.61 -7.16 -0.80
N ASN A 44 -16.40 -7.33 -0.25
CA ASN A 44 -15.14 -7.46 -0.98
C ASN A 44 -14.82 -6.25 -1.87
N LYS A 45 -15.25 -5.05 -1.46
CA LYS A 45 -14.90 -3.78 -2.12
C LYS A 45 -13.73 -3.12 -1.41
N PHE A 46 -12.88 -2.44 -2.17
CA PHE A 46 -11.78 -1.66 -1.63
C PHE A 46 -12.26 -0.59 -0.66
N VAL A 47 -11.56 -0.48 0.47
CA VAL A 47 -11.74 0.59 1.46
C VAL A 47 -10.56 1.55 1.35
N ASN A 48 -10.87 2.82 1.08
CA ASN A 48 -9.94 3.95 1.17
C ASN A 48 -10.22 4.77 2.45
N VAL A 49 -9.32 5.70 2.78
CA VAL A 49 -9.48 6.61 3.94
C VAL A 49 -10.75 7.48 3.86
N ASP A 50 -11.21 7.81 2.66
CA ASP A 50 -12.41 8.61 2.39
C ASP A 50 -13.67 7.75 2.19
N THR A 51 -13.53 6.42 2.22
CA THR A 51 -14.69 5.53 2.10
C THR A 51 -15.55 5.63 3.37
N PRO A 52 -16.88 5.83 3.27
CA PRO A 52 -17.75 5.95 4.45
C PRO A 52 -17.63 4.76 5.42
N ARG A 53 -17.39 3.57 4.86
CA ARG A 53 -17.24 2.30 5.58
C ARG A 53 -15.89 2.13 6.27
N SER A 54 -14.94 3.07 6.13
CA SER A 54 -13.61 2.99 6.75
C SER A 54 -13.60 2.96 8.29
N LYS A 55 -14.75 3.24 8.93
CA LYS A 55 -14.95 3.17 10.38
C LYS A 55 -15.72 1.93 10.83
N GLU A 56 -16.11 1.06 9.91
CA GLU A 56 -16.90 -0.13 10.21
C GLU A 56 -16.03 -1.29 10.70
N THR A 57 -16.60 -2.13 11.55
CA THR A 57 -16.02 -3.42 11.93
C THR A 57 -16.14 -4.42 10.79
N GLY A 58 -15.19 -5.35 10.67
CA GLY A 58 -15.21 -6.38 9.61
C GLY A 58 -14.43 -6.00 8.35
N ILE A 59 -13.66 -4.92 8.38
CA ILE A 59 -12.67 -4.63 7.34
C ILE A 59 -11.50 -5.62 7.48
N LEU A 60 -11.12 -6.26 6.38
CA LEU A 60 -10.01 -7.22 6.33
C LEU A 60 -8.90 -6.70 5.43
N CYS A 61 -7.65 -6.87 5.86
CA CYS A 61 -6.47 -6.60 5.05
C CYS A 61 -6.05 -7.89 4.32
N SER A 62 -5.96 -7.85 3.00
CA SER A 62 -5.52 -8.98 2.18
C SER A 62 -4.66 -8.55 1.00
N LYS A 63 -3.89 -9.50 0.48
CA LYS A 63 -3.04 -9.31 -0.70
C LYS A 63 -3.89 -9.08 -1.95
N ILE A 64 -3.41 -8.23 -2.86
CA ILE A 64 -4.08 -7.88 -4.13
C ILE A 64 -3.39 -8.49 -5.36
#